data_AF-A0A9X0CEQ2-F1
#
_entry.id   AF-A0A9X0CEQ2-F1
#
_cell.length_a   1.000
_cell.length_b   1.000
_cell.length_c   1.000
_cell.angle_alpha   90.00
_cell.angle_beta   90.00
_cell.angle_gamma   90.00
#
_symmetry.space_group_name_H-M   'P 1'
#
loop_
_entity.id
_entity.type
_entity.pdbx_description
1 polymer ?
#
loop_
_entity_poly.entity_id
_entity_poly.type
_entity_poly.pdbx_seq_one_letter_code
_entity_poly.pdbx_strand_id
1 'polypeptide(L)'
;MADCSSGTQQQEMFEDWLSCRMRQLGLDEDVFGSYVTGVLDSEDTDEDRKDALIDILEGMTEYPLDDLCNEVIERWKTSRAEVLQKKELVKEQKAAEKQNKLAEIMEKQAATMSTTKPQDKSDSEIKKLLVAHDEEPAASADKEPGMFKNVNAQAVSDREKDKRDKMKDDNDQKKQQIKEAKEKQKQKADDRKEKEKKRTQKGERRAR
;
A
#
# COMPACT_ATOMS: atom_id res chain seq x y z
N MET A 1 1.21 -31.67 16.60
CA MET A 1 1.91 -30.84 17.60
C MET A 1 3.37 -31.24 17.59
N ALA A 2 4.20 -30.60 16.75
CA ALA A 2 5.67 -30.68 16.76
C ALA A 2 6.17 -29.87 15.55
N ASP A 3 6.38 -28.55 15.73
CA ASP A 3 7.15 -27.73 14.76
C ASP A 3 7.53 -26.35 15.32
N CYS A 4 6.86 -25.87 16.38
CA CYS A 4 7.12 -24.54 16.93
C CYS A 4 8.46 -24.39 17.69
N SER A 5 9.13 -25.48 18.08
CA SER A 5 10.40 -25.40 18.82
C SER A 5 11.62 -25.13 17.95
N SER A 6 11.58 -25.45 16.65
CA SER A 6 12.75 -25.36 15.78
C SER A 6 13.15 -23.91 15.49
N GLY A 7 12.16 -23.02 15.31
CA GLY A 7 12.40 -21.60 15.01
C GLY A 7 13.02 -20.82 16.17
N THR A 8 12.63 -21.14 17.42
CA THR A 8 13.21 -20.50 18.61
C THR A 8 14.65 -20.97 18.85
N GLN A 9 14.95 -22.25 18.64
CA GLN A 9 16.30 -22.79 18.79
C GLN A 9 17.29 -22.21 17.77
N GLN A 10 16.87 -22.01 16.52
CA GLN A 10 17.75 -21.41 15.50
C GLN A 10 18.02 -19.93 15.79
N GLN A 11 17.05 -19.21 16.38
CA GLN A 11 17.23 -17.83 16.80
C GLN A 11 18.21 -17.72 17.98
N GLU A 12 18.06 -18.57 19.00
CA GLU A 12 18.98 -18.63 20.15
C GLU A 12 20.42 -18.96 19.68
N MET A 13 20.57 -19.89 18.74
CA MET A 13 21.88 -20.23 18.15
C MET A 13 22.52 -19.05 17.38
N PHE A 14 21.72 -18.20 16.75
CA PHE A 14 22.21 -17.00 16.07
C PHE A 14 22.62 -15.92 17.08
N GLU A 15 21.80 -15.68 18.10
CA GLU A 15 22.09 -14.68 19.14
C GLU A 15 23.36 -15.05 19.93
N ASP A 16 23.53 -16.32 20.29
CA ASP A 16 24.77 -16.83 20.93
C ASP A 16 25.99 -16.66 20.02
N TRP A 17 25.83 -16.94 18.72
CA TRP A 17 26.91 -16.73 17.75
C TRP A 17 27.27 -15.25 17.61
N LEU A 18 26.26 -14.38 17.49
CA LEU A 18 26.46 -12.94 17.34
C LEU A 18 27.17 -12.36 18.55
N SER A 19 26.78 -12.76 19.77
CA SER A 19 27.44 -12.37 21.01
C SER A 19 28.89 -12.83 21.06
N CYS A 20 29.17 -14.08 20.69
CA CYS A 20 30.54 -14.59 20.60
C CYS A 20 31.38 -13.83 19.55
N ARG A 21 30.78 -13.49 18.40
CA ARG A 21 31.42 -12.73 17.33
C ARG A 21 31.73 -11.30 17.74
N MET A 22 30.80 -10.63 18.41
CA MET A 22 30.98 -9.29 18.98
C MET A 22 32.13 -9.27 19.99
N ARG A 23 32.17 -10.24 20.89
CA ARG A 23 33.23 -10.39 21.89
C ARG A 23 34.61 -10.61 21.27
N GLN A 24 34.70 -11.38 20.18
CA GLN A 24 35.95 -11.56 19.43
C GLN A 24 36.46 -10.25 18.79
N LEU A 25 35.54 -9.36 18.43
CA LEU A 25 35.86 -8.04 17.88
C LEU A 25 36.11 -6.99 18.96
N GLY A 26 35.95 -7.35 20.25
CA GLY A 26 36.09 -6.42 21.38
C GLY A 26 34.89 -5.50 21.59
N LEU A 27 33.73 -5.85 21.01
CA LEU A 27 32.49 -5.09 21.12
C LEU A 27 31.61 -5.62 22.26
N ASP A 28 30.83 -4.73 22.86
CA ASP A 28 29.86 -5.06 23.91
C ASP A 28 28.63 -5.76 23.32
N GLU A 29 28.41 -7.03 23.69
CA GLU A 29 27.36 -7.86 23.13
C GLU A 29 25.94 -7.40 23.49
N ASP A 30 25.73 -6.87 24.69
CA ASP A 30 24.41 -6.41 25.15
C ASP A 30 23.97 -5.14 24.39
N VAL A 31 24.91 -4.21 24.22
CA VAL A 31 24.68 -2.99 23.46
C VAL A 31 24.54 -3.32 21.97
N PHE A 32 25.56 -3.90 21.33
CA PHE A 32 25.56 -4.07 19.87
C PHE A 32 24.67 -5.21 19.40
N GLY A 33 24.52 -6.30 20.16
CA GLY A 33 23.68 -7.43 19.78
C GLY A 33 22.20 -7.03 19.63
N SER A 34 21.71 -6.17 20.53
CA SER A 34 20.33 -5.65 20.46
C SER A 34 20.12 -4.71 19.28
N TYR A 35 21.07 -3.81 19.00
CA TYR A 35 21.00 -2.91 17.84
C TYR A 35 21.09 -3.67 16.52
N VAL A 36 22.05 -4.59 16.38
CA VAL A 36 22.23 -5.40 15.17
C VAL A 36 21.00 -6.26 14.90
N THR A 37 20.47 -6.94 15.92
CA THR A 37 19.26 -7.75 15.77
C THR A 37 18.05 -6.88 15.42
N GLY A 38 17.94 -5.68 16.00
CA GLY A 38 16.89 -4.71 15.66
C GLY A 38 16.94 -4.28 14.19
N VAL A 39 18.13 -3.93 13.68
CA VAL A 39 18.32 -3.60 12.25
C VAL A 39 17.97 -4.78 11.35
N LEU A 40 18.34 -6.00 11.75
CA LEU A 40 18.03 -7.20 10.98
C LEU A 40 16.53 -7.56 11.03
N ASP A 41 15.78 -7.24 12.07
CA ASP A 41 14.33 -7.52 12.11
C ASP A 41 13.49 -6.51 11.29
N SER A 42 14.05 -5.33 10.99
CA SER A 42 13.39 -4.30 10.18
C SER A 42 12.95 -4.79 8.79
N GLU A 43 11.89 -4.21 8.21
CA GLU A 43 11.40 -4.60 6.88
C GLU A 43 12.22 -4.02 5.70
N ASP A 44 13.46 -3.64 5.96
CA ASP A 44 14.39 -3.03 5.00
C ASP A 44 15.04 -4.07 4.08
N THR A 45 15.59 -3.61 2.95
CA THR A 45 16.32 -4.46 2.01
C THR A 45 17.68 -4.87 2.58
N ASP A 46 18.28 -5.93 2.03
CA ASP A 46 19.62 -6.37 2.45
C ASP A 46 20.69 -5.28 2.29
N GLU A 47 20.56 -4.43 1.25
CA GLU A 47 21.47 -3.29 1.04
C GLU A 47 21.29 -2.22 2.13
N ASP A 48 20.05 -1.85 2.45
CA ASP A 48 19.75 -0.87 3.50
C ASP A 48 20.19 -1.37 4.89
N ARG A 49 19.97 -2.67 5.18
CA ARG A 49 20.42 -3.31 6.42
C ARG A 49 21.94 -3.28 6.53
N LYS A 50 22.64 -3.57 5.44
CA LYS A 50 24.10 -3.53 5.39
C LYS A 50 24.63 -2.12 5.62
N ASP A 51 24.07 -1.12 4.97
CA ASP A 51 24.47 0.28 5.18
C ASP A 51 24.24 0.72 6.64
N ALA A 52 23.10 0.35 7.24
CA ALA A 52 22.81 0.63 8.65
C ALA A 52 23.76 -0.09 9.61
N LEU A 53 24.11 -1.35 9.34
CA LEU A 53 25.08 -2.10 10.14
C LEU A 53 26.48 -1.51 10.03
N ILE A 54 26.88 -1.06 8.83
CA ILE A 54 28.15 -0.37 8.62
C ILE A 54 28.17 0.92 9.45
N ASP A 55 27.12 1.74 9.41
CA ASP A 55 27.04 3.00 10.17
C ASP A 55 27.16 2.80 11.70
N ILE A 56 26.57 1.72 12.22
CA ILE A 56 26.64 1.38 13.66
C ILE A 56 28.00 0.83 14.07
N LEU A 57 28.64 0.06 13.20
CA LEU A 57 29.92 -0.63 13.48
C LEU A 57 31.14 0.18 12.99
N GLU A 58 30.92 1.26 12.24
CA GLU A 58 31.96 2.17 11.77
C GLU A 58 32.71 2.80 12.95
N GLY A 59 34.04 2.73 12.90
CA GLY A 59 34.91 3.25 13.96
C GLY A 59 34.97 2.41 15.23
N MET A 60 34.17 1.33 15.33
CA MET A 60 34.15 0.43 16.49
C MET A 60 35.09 -0.77 16.30
N THR A 61 35.37 -1.15 15.04
CA THR A 61 36.15 -2.33 14.68
C THR A 61 37.13 -2.02 13.55
N GLU A 62 38.33 -2.59 13.62
CA GLU A 62 39.34 -2.53 12.54
C GLU A 62 39.17 -3.62 11.46
N TYR A 63 38.15 -4.48 11.62
CA TYR A 63 37.84 -5.56 10.66
C TYR A 63 37.13 -4.98 9.41
N PRO A 64 37.29 -5.58 8.22
CA PRO A 64 36.48 -5.19 7.06
C PRO A 64 34.99 -5.31 7.38
N LEU A 65 34.34 -4.15 7.56
CA LEU A 65 32.93 -4.04 7.95
C LEU A 65 32.01 -4.65 6.91
N ASP A 66 32.38 -4.55 5.62
CA ASP A 66 31.59 -5.11 4.53
C ASP A 66 31.45 -6.63 4.67
N ASP A 67 32.56 -7.33 4.92
CA ASP A 67 32.60 -8.79 5.11
C ASP A 67 31.87 -9.21 6.38
N LEU A 68 32.05 -8.48 7.48
CA LEU A 68 31.35 -8.74 8.74
C LEU A 68 29.83 -8.59 8.58
N CYS A 69 29.38 -7.50 7.95
CA CYS A 69 27.96 -7.24 7.74
C CYS A 69 27.34 -8.30 6.80
N ASN A 70 28.05 -8.68 5.74
CA ASN A 70 27.61 -9.76 4.85
C ASN A 70 27.49 -11.09 5.62
N GLU A 71 28.48 -11.44 6.45
CA GLU A 71 28.45 -12.67 7.26
C GLU A 71 27.26 -12.67 8.23
N VAL A 72 27.04 -11.56 8.93
CA VAL A 72 25.92 -11.41 9.89
C VAL A 72 24.58 -11.56 9.18
N ILE A 73 24.39 -10.89 8.04
CA ILE A 73 23.16 -10.97 7.26
C ILE A 73 22.92 -12.40 6.75
N GLU A 74 23.94 -13.06 6.23
CA GLU A 74 23.82 -14.43 5.71
C GLU A 74 23.51 -15.45 6.82
N ARG A 75 24.15 -15.34 7.99
CA ARG A 75 23.83 -16.18 9.14
C ARG A 75 22.45 -15.90 9.72
N TRP A 76 22.02 -14.64 9.73
CA TRP A 76 20.67 -14.27 10.14
C TRP A 76 19.62 -14.84 9.18
N LYS A 77 19.85 -14.75 7.86
CA LYS A 77 18.97 -15.37 6.86
C LYS A 77 18.92 -16.87 7.00
N THR A 78 20.06 -17.51 7.25
CA THR A 78 20.14 -18.98 7.39
C THR A 78 19.42 -19.44 8.65
N SER A 79 19.65 -18.78 9.78
CA SER A 79 18.96 -19.08 11.05
C SER A 79 17.47 -18.76 11.02
N ARG A 80 17.01 -17.93 10.08
CA ARG A 80 15.59 -17.59 9.92
C ARG A 80 15.00 -18.07 8.60
N ALA A 81 15.68 -18.95 7.87
CA ALA A 81 15.28 -19.35 6.52
C ALA A 81 13.87 -19.95 6.50
N GLU A 82 13.57 -20.83 7.47
CA GLU A 82 12.26 -21.46 7.60
C GLU A 82 11.17 -20.44 7.96
N VAL A 83 11.48 -19.48 8.85
CA VAL A 83 10.56 -18.42 9.27
C VAL A 83 10.30 -17.44 8.13
N LEU A 84 11.32 -17.06 7.38
CA LEU A 84 11.22 -16.17 6.22
C LEU A 84 10.43 -16.81 5.08
N GLN A 85 10.68 -18.08 4.78
CA GLN A 85 9.87 -18.82 3.80
C GLN A 85 8.40 -18.89 4.21
N LYS A 86 8.13 -19.16 5.49
CA LYS A 86 6.75 -19.15 6.02
C LYS A 86 6.11 -17.76 5.92
N LYS A 87 6.86 -16.69 6.20
CA LYS A 87 6.40 -15.30 6.09
C LYS A 87 6.07 -14.94 4.63
N GLU A 88 6.88 -15.38 3.67
CA GLU A 88 6.59 -15.22 2.23
C GLU A 88 5.33 -15.97 1.79
N LEU A 89 5.17 -17.24 2.18
CA LEU A 89 3.96 -18.02 1.86
C LEU A 89 2.70 -17.36 2.42
N VAL A 90 2.75 -16.83 3.64
CA VAL A 90 1.62 -16.10 4.24
C VAL A 90 1.35 -14.79 3.48
N LYS A 91 2.39 -14.09 3.02
CA LYS A 91 2.26 -12.86 2.24
C LYS A 91 1.63 -13.14 0.86
N GLU A 92 2.05 -14.21 0.20
CA GLU A 92 1.49 -14.67 -1.06
C GLU A 92 0.04 -15.11 -0.90
N GLN A 93 -0.28 -15.88 0.14
CA GLN A 93 -1.65 -16.30 0.46
C GLN A 93 -2.56 -15.09 0.72
N LYS A 94 -2.09 -14.10 1.50
CA LYS A 94 -2.83 -12.84 1.72
C LYS A 94 -3.00 -12.04 0.43
N ALA A 95 -2.03 -12.07 -0.48
CA ALA A 95 -2.14 -11.40 -1.78
C ALA A 95 -3.17 -12.10 -2.67
N ALA A 96 -3.15 -13.44 -2.72
CA ALA A 96 -4.14 -14.24 -3.43
C ALA A 96 -5.54 -14.05 -2.87
N GLU A 97 -5.70 -13.98 -1.54
CA GLU A 97 -6.99 -13.69 -0.90
C GLU A 97 -7.52 -12.31 -1.29
N LYS A 98 -6.66 -11.27 -1.26
CA LYS A 98 -7.01 -9.93 -1.73
C LYS A 98 -7.43 -9.92 -3.20
N GLN A 99 -6.71 -10.65 -4.05
CA GLN A 99 -7.03 -10.77 -5.47
C GLN A 99 -8.36 -11.49 -5.70
N ASN A 100 -8.63 -12.58 -4.98
CA ASN A 100 -9.88 -13.31 -5.04
C ASN A 100 -11.06 -12.42 -4.60
N LYS A 101 -10.90 -11.69 -3.49
CA LYS A 101 -11.91 -10.76 -2.99
C LYS A 101 -12.20 -9.62 -3.97
N LEU A 102 -11.17 -9.13 -4.66
CA LEU A 102 -11.34 -8.16 -5.73
C LEU A 102 -12.14 -8.75 -6.91
N ALA A 103 -11.82 -9.98 -7.33
CA ALA A 103 -12.55 -10.67 -8.39
C ALA A 103 -14.03 -10.90 -8.02
N GLU A 104 -14.32 -11.30 -6.79
CA GLU A 104 -15.69 -11.48 -6.29
C GLU A 104 -16.49 -10.17 -6.33
N ILE A 105 -15.87 -9.04 -5.98
CA ILE A 105 -16.51 -7.72 -6.07
C ILE A 105 -16.77 -7.35 -7.54
N MET A 106 -15.81 -7.58 -8.43
CA MET A 106 -15.98 -7.31 -9.87
C MET A 106 -17.11 -8.17 -10.48
N GLU A 107 -17.21 -9.44 -10.09
CA GLU A 107 -18.29 -10.33 -10.51
C GLU A 107 -19.66 -9.84 -10.00
N LYS A 108 -19.76 -9.46 -8.72
CA LYS A 108 -20.99 -8.87 -8.15
C LYS A 108 -21.41 -7.59 -8.86
N GLN A 109 -20.46 -6.72 -9.19
CA GLN A 109 -20.75 -5.49 -9.92
C GLN A 109 -21.19 -5.78 -11.37
N ALA A 110 -20.54 -6.72 -12.06
CA ALA A 110 -20.92 -7.13 -13.41
C ALA A 110 -22.32 -7.79 -13.45
N ALA A 111 -22.63 -8.65 -12.49
CA ALA A 111 -23.95 -9.27 -12.35
C ALA A 111 -25.06 -8.24 -12.09
N THR A 112 -24.76 -7.20 -11.29
CA THR A 112 -25.69 -6.10 -11.01
C THR A 112 -25.89 -5.16 -12.21
N MET A 113 -24.89 -5.03 -13.10
CA MET A 113 -24.98 -4.19 -14.32
C MET A 113 -25.54 -4.93 -15.54
N SER A 114 -25.56 -6.27 -15.53
CA SER A 114 -26.08 -7.10 -16.64
C SER A 114 -27.59 -7.39 -16.54
N THR A 115 -28.27 -6.96 -15.47
CA THR A 115 -29.73 -6.88 -15.47
C THR A 115 -30.17 -5.73 -16.37
N THR A 116 -30.21 -6.04 -17.66
CA THR A 116 -31.01 -5.37 -18.68
C THR A 116 -32.34 -4.94 -18.08
N LYS A 117 -32.55 -3.63 -17.96
CA LYS A 117 -33.91 -3.11 -17.96
C LYS A 117 -34.40 -3.27 -19.40
N PRO A 118 -35.41 -4.10 -19.71
CA PRO A 118 -36.13 -3.94 -20.96
C PRO A 118 -36.61 -2.49 -20.99
N GLN A 119 -36.38 -1.83 -22.12
CA GLN A 119 -36.85 -0.48 -22.39
C GLN A 119 -38.38 -0.48 -22.31
N ASP A 120 -38.90 -0.26 -21.12
CA ASP A 120 -40.34 -0.21 -20.87
C ASP A 120 -40.87 1.06 -21.53
N LYS A 121 -41.83 0.86 -22.43
CA LYS A 121 -42.47 1.90 -23.24
C LYS A 121 -43.15 2.96 -22.37
N SER A 122 -43.34 2.69 -21.08
CA SER A 122 -43.87 3.61 -20.08
C SER A 122 -43.02 4.86 -19.86
N ASP A 123 -41.68 4.80 -19.99
CA ASP A 123 -40.79 5.94 -19.70
C ASP A 123 -40.86 7.01 -20.82
N SER A 124 -41.20 6.59 -22.04
CA SER A 124 -41.42 7.50 -23.18
C SER A 124 -42.72 8.28 -23.06
N GLU A 125 -43.79 7.65 -22.56
CA GLU A 125 -45.08 8.33 -22.37
C GLU A 125 -45.04 9.32 -21.21
N ILE A 126 -44.32 8.98 -20.13
CA ILE A 126 -44.13 9.89 -18.98
C ILE A 126 -43.30 11.12 -19.39
N LYS A 127 -42.24 10.94 -20.20
CA LYS A 127 -41.46 12.06 -20.76
C LYS A 127 -42.29 12.94 -21.69
N LYS A 128 -43.18 12.34 -22.48
CA LYS A 128 -44.07 13.09 -23.38
C LYS A 128 -45.15 13.86 -22.62
N LEU A 129 -45.68 13.30 -21.54
CA LEU A 129 -46.64 13.98 -20.64
C LEU A 129 -46.01 15.13 -19.86
N LEU A 130 -44.75 15.01 -19.45
CA LEU A 130 -44.05 16.08 -18.74
C LEU A 130 -43.71 17.26 -19.65
N VAL A 131 -43.34 17.00 -20.91
CA VAL A 131 -43.06 18.05 -21.91
C VAL A 131 -44.34 18.77 -22.36
N ALA A 132 -45.48 18.09 -22.36
CA ALA A 132 -46.77 18.70 -22.72
C ALA A 132 -47.32 19.68 -21.66
N HIS A 133 -46.73 19.73 -20.45
CA HIS A 133 -47.15 20.68 -19.42
C HIS A 133 -46.40 22.02 -19.47
N ASP A 134 -45.43 22.18 -20.38
CA ASP A 134 -44.55 23.36 -20.43
C ASP A 134 -44.79 24.29 -21.65
N GLU A 135 -45.79 24.01 -22.49
CA GLU A 135 -46.15 24.91 -23.61
C GLU A 135 -47.56 25.52 -23.46
N GLU A 136 -47.57 26.85 -23.24
CA GLU A 136 -48.65 27.86 -23.43
C GLU A 136 -49.62 28.15 -22.24
N PRO A 137 -50.15 29.39 -22.08
CA PRO A 137 -49.44 30.59 -21.61
C PRO A 137 -50.19 31.35 -20.47
N ALA A 138 -49.48 32.30 -19.84
CA ALA A 138 -49.95 33.53 -19.18
C ALA A 138 -51.19 33.53 -18.23
N ALA A 139 -50.95 33.95 -16.97
CA ALA A 139 -51.59 35.10 -16.29
C ALA A 139 -52.11 34.86 -14.86
N SER A 140 -51.72 35.80 -13.99
CA SER A 140 -52.41 36.36 -12.81
C SER A 140 -52.60 35.55 -11.50
N ALA A 141 -52.03 36.14 -10.43
CA ALA A 141 -52.46 36.21 -9.02
C ALA A 141 -52.63 34.87 -8.26
N ASP A 142 -52.19 34.68 -7.03
CA ASP A 142 -52.22 35.54 -5.85
C ASP A 142 -51.31 34.93 -4.76
N LYS A 143 -50.84 35.76 -3.81
CA LYS A 143 -50.01 35.32 -2.68
C LYS A 143 -50.83 34.51 -1.68
N GLU A 144 -50.35 33.33 -1.30
CA GLU A 144 -50.68 32.67 -0.02
C GLU A 144 -49.37 32.22 0.67
N PRO A 145 -48.89 32.91 1.71
CA PRO A 145 -47.69 32.53 2.46
C PRO A 145 -48.07 31.48 3.51
N GLY A 146 -48.39 30.27 3.08
CA GLY A 146 -48.95 29.24 3.97
C GLY A 146 -48.52 27.80 3.71
N MET A 147 -47.68 27.54 2.70
CA MET A 147 -47.30 26.17 2.35
C MET A 147 -46.05 25.76 3.15
N PHE A 148 -46.24 25.21 4.35
CA PHE A 148 -45.16 24.51 5.06
C PHE A 148 -44.63 23.41 4.13
N LYS A 149 -43.42 23.62 3.61
CA LYS A 149 -42.73 22.66 2.74
C LYS A 149 -42.66 21.34 3.48
N ASN A 150 -43.12 20.26 2.86
CA ASN A 150 -43.00 18.93 3.42
C ASN A 150 -41.51 18.59 3.56
N VAL A 151 -40.99 18.77 4.77
CA VAL A 151 -39.56 18.59 5.12
C VAL A 151 -39.08 17.19 4.76
N ASN A 152 -39.97 16.19 4.76
CA ASN A 152 -39.62 14.82 4.39
C ASN A 152 -39.36 14.68 2.88
N ALA A 153 -40.14 15.35 2.03
CA ALA A 153 -39.94 15.31 0.58
C ALA A 153 -38.66 16.05 0.16
N GLN A 154 -38.39 17.19 0.80
CA GLN A 154 -37.15 17.95 0.62
C GLN A 154 -35.93 17.13 1.08
N ALA A 155 -36.00 16.51 2.25
CA ALA A 155 -34.91 15.70 2.81
C ALA A 155 -34.58 14.46 1.97
N VAL A 156 -35.56 13.85 1.29
CA VAL A 156 -35.31 12.73 0.36
C VAL A 156 -34.57 13.22 -0.89
N SER A 157 -34.99 14.35 -1.47
CA SER A 157 -34.32 14.94 -2.63
C SER A 157 -32.87 15.34 -2.31
N ASP A 158 -32.65 15.96 -1.15
CA ASP A 158 -31.31 16.39 -0.72
C ASP A 158 -30.40 15.19 -0.40
N ARG A 159 -30.94 14.13 0.23
CA ARG A 159 -30.19 12.87 0.44
C ARG A 159 -29.84 12.15 -0.85
N GLU A 160 -30.66 12.25 -1.89
CA GLU A 160 -30.35 11.65 -3.19
C GLU A 160 -29.26 12.44 -3.93
N LYS A 161 -29.32 13.78 -3.87
CA LYS A 161 -28.28 14.66 -4.43
C LYS A 161 -26.94 14.45 -3.73
N ASP A 162 -26.91 14.42 -2.40
CA ASP A 162 -25.70 14.18 -1.62
C ASP A 162 -25.05 12.84 -1.98
N LYS A 163 -25.85 11.76 -2.13
CA LYS A 163 -25.34 10.46 -2.58
C LYS A 163 -24.73 10.52 -3.99
N ARG A 164 -25.35 11.27 -4.90
CA ARG A 164 -24.88 11.41 -6.28
C ARG A 164 -23.57 12.20 -6.34
N ASP A 165 -23.48 13.28 -5.58
CA ASP A 165 -22.29 14.14 -5.55
C ASP A 165 -21.14 13.44 -4.83
N LYS A 166 -21.42 12.71 -3.75
CA LYS A 166 -20.44 11.86 -3.07
C LYS A 166 -19.89 10.77 -3.98
N MET A 167 -20.72 10.13 -4.82
CA MET A 167 -20.23 9.14 -5.80
C MET A 167 -19.35 9.75 -6.90
N LYS A 168 -19.61 11.00 -7.31
CA LYS A 168 -18.74 11.70 -8.27
C LYS A 168 -17.40 12.04 -7.64
N ASP A 169 -17.41 12.60 -6.43
CA ASP A 169 -16.18 12.95 -5.70
C ASP A 169 -15.31 11.72 -5.45
N ASP A 170 -15.90 10.59 -5.03
CA ASP A 170 -15.18 9.33 -4.79
C ASP A 170 -14.56 8.77 -6.09
N ASN A 171 -15.20 8.97 -7.24
CA ASN A 171 -14.67 8.56 -8.54
C ASN A 171 -13.50 9.44 -8.99
N ASP A 172 -13.64 10.75 -8.82
CA ASP A 172 -12.61 11.72 -9.20
C ASP A 172 -11.40 11.65 -8.27
N GLN A 173 -11.60 11.43 -6.97
CA GLN A 173 -10.53 11.13 -6.02
C GLN A 173 -9.78 9.85 -6.40
N LYS A 174 -10.47 8.77 -6.76
CA LYS A 174 -9.81 7.52 -7.22
C LYS A 174 -8.99 7.75 -8.50
N LYS A 175 -9.50 8.53 -9.46
CA LYS A 175 -8.73 8.91 -10.66
C LYS A 175 -7.49 9.72 -10.31
N GLN A 176 -7.61 10.67 -9.38
CA GLN A 176 -6.47 11.48 -8.90
C GLN A 176 -5.42 10.61 -8.21
N GLN A 177 -5.83 9.73 -7.29
CA GLN A 177 -4.93 8.81 -6.59
C GLN A 177 -4.21 7.85 -7.57
N ILE A 178 -4.92 7.32 -8.58
CA ILE A 178 -4.30 6.48 -9.62
C ILE A 178 -3.28 7.29 -10.44
N LYS A 179 -3.61 8.53 -10.79
CA LYS A 179 -2.72 9.43 -11.55
C LYS A 179 -1.46 9.76 -10.75
N GLU A 180 -1.61 10.13 -9.48
CA GLU A 180 -0.51 10.43 -8.56
C GLU A 180 0.38 9.21 -8.31
N ALA A 181 -0.20 8.03 -8.11
CA ALA A 181 0.56 6.80 -7.93
C ALA A 181 1.42 6.47 -9.16
N LYS A 182 0.87 6.64 -10.36
CA LYS A 182 1.60 6.44 -11.63
C LYS A 182 2.73 7.45 -11.79
N GLU A 183 2.50 8.71 -11.44
CA GLU A 183 3.54 9.76 -11.50
C GLU A 183 4.66 9.51 -10.48
N LYS A 184 4.30 9.14 -9.25
CA LYS A 184 5.25 8.80 -8.19
C LYS A 184 6.11 7.59 -8.55
N GLN A 185 5.54 6.58 -9.20
CA GLN A 185 6.30 5.42 -9.69
C GLN A 185 7.27 5.83 -10.81
N LYS A 186 6.83 6.69 -11.74
CA LYS A 186 7.68 7.23 -12.81
C LYS A 186 8.84 8.05 -12.25
N GLN A 187 8.58 8.96 -11.31
CA GLN A 187 9.63 9.74 -10.63
C GLN A 187 10.65 8.86 -9.92
N LYS A 188 10.21 7.83 -9.17
CA LYS A 188 11.13 6.88 -8.52
C LYS A 188 12.00 6.12 -9.52
N ALA A 189 11.47 5.76 -10.69
CA ALA A 189 12.23 5.09 -11.74
C ALA A 189 13.27 6.03 -12.39
N ASP A 190 12.90 7.30 -12.63
CA ASP A 190 13.81 8.30 -13.18
C ASP A 190 14.91 8.69 -12.17
N ASP A 191 14.59 8.83 -10.88
CA ASP A 191 15.56 9.10 -9.80
C ASP A 191 16.58 7.95 -9.64
N ARG A 192 16.13 6.70 -9.73
CA ARG A 192 17.02 5.52 -9.74
C ARG A 192 17.96 5.55 -10.95
N LYS A 193 17.43 5.83 -12.15
CA LYS A 193 18.25 5.95 -13.37
C LYS A 193 19.26 7.11 -13.27
N GLU A 194 18.89 8.23 -12.67
CA GLU A 194 19.79 9.38 -12.52
C GLU A 194 20.88 9.11 -11.48
N LYS A 195 20.55 8.50 -10.34
CA LYS A 195 21.52 8.06 -9.33
C LYS A 195 22.51 7.07 -9.91
N GLU A 196 22.05 6.11 -10.71
CA GLU A 196 22.91 5.14 -11.38
C GLU A 196 23.85 5.80 -12.40
N LYS A 197 23.34 6.75 -13.22
CA LYS A 197 24.17 7.56 -14.14
C LYS A 197 25.21 8.41 -13.41
N LYS A 198 24.86 9.00 -12.25
CA LYS A 198 25.79 9.77 -11.41
C LYS A 198 26.86 8.87 -10.77
N ARG A 199 26.52 7.63 -10.42
CA ARG A 199 27.45 6.65 -9.84
C ARG A 199 28.48 6.17 -10.87
N THR A 200 28.09 5.90 -12.10
CA THR A 200 29.01 5.44 -13.16
C THR A 200 29.94 6.56 -13.67
N GLN A 201 29.43 7.78 -13.82
CA GLN A 201 30.24 8.93 -14.29
C GLN A 201 31.29 9.40 -13.26
N LYS A 202 31.04 9.18 -11.96
CA LYS A 202 32.02 9.44 -10.88
C LYS A 202 33.14 8.39 -10.83
N GLY A 203 32.87 7.17 -11.33
CA GLY A 203 33.86 6.10 -11.47
C GLY A 203 34.91 6.39 -12.54
N GLU A 204 34.49 6.89 -13.71
CA GLU A 204 35.42 7.24 -14.80
C GLU A 204 36.31 8.45 -14.50
N ARG A 205 35.85 9.38 -13.63
CA ARG A 205 36.68 10.51 -13.15
C ARG A 205 37.66 10.13 -12.04
N ARG A 206 37.44 9.02 -11.32
CA ARG A 206 38.38 8.47 -10.32
C ARG A 206 39.41 7.53 -10.93
N ALA A 207 39.14 6.99 -12.12
CA ALA A 207 40.03 6.08 -12.84
C ALA A 207 40.93 6.77 -13.90
N ARG A 208 40.91 8.11 -13.97
CA ARG A 208 41.80 8.92 -14.82
C ARG A 208 42.81 9.70 -13.98
#